data_AF-A0A242FRE3-F1
#
_entry.id   AF-A0A242FRE3-F1
#
_cell.length_a   1.000
_cell.length_b   1.000
_cell.length_c   1.000
_cell.angle_alpha   90.00
_cell.angle_beta   90.00
_cell.angle_gamma   90.00
#
_symmetry.space_group_name_H-M   'P 1'
#
loop_
_entity.id
_entity.type
_entity.pdbx_description
1 polymer ?
#
loop_
_entity_poly.entity_id
_entity_poly.type
_entity_poly.pdbx_seq_one_letter_code
_entity_poly.pdbx_strand_id
1 'polypeptide(L)'
;MEKRQKMENQKVGYTTKDWMLRFVKGMFIGSGFILPGVSGGALAAVFGMYERLISFLAHITKNFKENVLFFLPVGLGGVTGIFLLSFLVSFLLGAYETTILWFFVGCIVGTVPALWKEAGKKGRDTSDVIIMVVTFVLAYLFLLYGARLFDGQVDQNFGTWLIAGGLIGLGMIVPGLSPSNFLVYMGLYKAMADGFKEVRFEVILPIGIGGVLCVLGLSKIMDYIFSKAYSKLFHFILGVVFASTIMIIPTDYAGLGVAGVLACPVLFVAGTALGWWMSRLEEQYK
;
A
#
# COMPACT_ATOMS: atom_id res chain seq x y z
N MET A 1 31.49 -17.46 15.95
CA MET A 1 30.88 -16.36 16.73
C MET A 1 31.45 -14.98 16.38
N GLU A 2 32.74 -14.85 16.03
CA GLU A 2 33.36 -13.56 15.65
C GLU A 2 32.84 -12.89 14.37
N LYS A 3 32.37 -13.66 13.37
CA LYS A 3 31.74 -13.09 12.16
C LYS A 3 30.39 -12.42 12.41
N ARG A 4 29.71 -12.73 13.53
CA ARG A 4 28.41 -12.11 13.91
C ARG A 4 28.59 -10.76 14.61
N GLN A 5 29.69 -10.58 15.35
CA GLN A 5 30.00 -9.31 16.04
C GLN A 5 30.57 -8.22 15.11
N LYS A 6 31.16 -8.59 13.95
CA LYS A 6 31.63 -7.58 12.98
C LYS A 6 30.53 -6.86 12.19
N MET A 7 29.29 -7.35 12.22
CA MET A 7 28.15 -6.65 11.58
C MET A 7 27.46 -5.63 12.50
N GLU A 8 27.73 -5.61 13.80
CA GLU A 8 27.02 -4.75 14.77
C GLU A 8 27.55 -3.30 14.85
N ASN A 9 28.66 -2.95 14.16
CA ASN A 9 29.32 -1.65 14.35
C ASN A 9 29.54 -0.82 13.08
N GLN A 10 28.88 -1.12 11.97
CA GLN A 10 28.79 -0.16 10.87
C GLN A 10 27.73 0.89 11.22
N LYS A 11 28.16 2.03 11.77
CA LYS A 11 27.35 3.25 11.79
C LYS A 11 26.98 3.56 10.33
N VAL A 12 25.75 3.25 9.94
CA VAL A 12 25.23 3.59 8.61
C VAL A 12 25.13 5.11 8.53
N GLY A 13 26.18 5.75 8.00
CA GLY A 13 26.13 7.16 7.63
C GLY A 13 25.23 7.31 6.42
N TYR A 14 23.99 7.75 6.61
CA TYR A 14 23.08 8.03 5.50
C TYR A 14 23.60 9.24 4.72
N THR A 15 23.88 9.04 3.43
CA THR A 15 24.30 10.14 2.55
C THR A 15 23.09 10.98 2.13
N THR A 16 23.28 12.25 1.76
CA THR A 16 22.19 13.14 1.32
C THR A 16 21.42 12.57 0.12
N LYS A 17 22.10 11.84 -0.78
CA LYS A 17 21.48 11.17 -1.93
C LYS A 17 20.52 10.06 -1.51
N ASP A 18 20.91 9.27 -0.51
CA ASP A 18 20.07 8.20 0.06
C ASP A 18 18.86 8.77 0.82
N TRP A 19 19.02 9.90 1.50
CA TRP A 19 17.90 10.62 2.12
C TRP A 19 16.88 11.11 1.08
N MET A 20 17.34 11.77 0.01
CA MET A 20 16.47 12.27 -1.06
C MET A 20 15.76 11.14 -1.80
N LEU A 21 16.44 10.02 -2.05
CA LEU A 21 15.83 8.84 -2.67
C LEU A 21 14.70 8.26 -1.79
N ARG A 22 14.92 8.15 -0.49
CA ARG A 22 13.88 7.70 0.47
C ARG A 22 12.73 8.66 0.56
N PHE A 23 12.98 9.96 0.47
CA PHE A 23 11.94 10.98 0.41
C PHE A 23 11.06 10.78 -0.83
N VAL A 24 11.66 10.61 -2.02
CA VAL A 24 10.91 10.34 -3.26
C VAL A 24 10.14 9.02 -3.17
N LYS A 25 10.75 7.93 -2.65
CA LYS A 25 10.04 6.67 -2.37
C LYS A 25 8.85 6.88 -1.43
N GLY A 26 9.04 7.69 -0.40
CA GLY A 26 8.01 8.15 0.51
C GLY A 26 6.84 8.79 -0.23
N MET A 27 7.11 9.73 -1.14
CA MET A 27 6.07 10.39 -1.94
C MET A 27 5.22 9.39 -2.71
N PHE A 28 5.84 8.38 -3.34
CA PHE A 28 5.10 7.34 -4.04
C PHE A 28 4.31 6.45 -3.09
N ILE A 29 4.87 6.02 -1.96
CA ILE A 29 4.12 5.24 -0.95
C ILE A 29 2.91 6.03 -0.43
N GLY A 30 3.11 7.31 -0.09
CA GLY A 30 2.06 8.22 0.32
C GLY A 30 0.96 8.35 -0.72
N SER A 31 1.35 8.50 -2.00
CA SER A 31 0.41 8.56 -3.11
C SER A 31 -0.46 7.29 -3.19
N GLY A 32 0.14 6.12 -2.94
CA GLY A 32 -0.58 4.84 -2.86
C GLY A 32 -1.56 4.71 -1.69
N PHE A 33 -1.69 5.68 -0.78
CA PHE A 33 -2.78 5.69 0.18
C PHE A 33 -3.99 6.50 -0.29
N ILE A 34 -3.82 7.36 -1.30
CA ILE A 34 -4.91 8.15 -1.90
C ILE A 34 -5.50 7.43 -3.10
N LEU A 35 -4.65 6.80 -3.88
CA LEU A 35 -5.03 6.28 -5.19
C LEU A 35 -5.90 5.04 -5.08
N PRO A 36 -7.06 5.00 -5.76
CA PRO A 36 -7.94 3.84 -5.71
C PRO A 36 -7.20 2.61 -6.24
N GLY A 37 -7.18 1.55 -5.43
CA GLY A 37 -6.63 0.23 -5.74
C GLY A 37 -5.11 0.10 -5.89
N VAL A 38 -4.36 1.21 -5.81
CA VAL A 38 -2.92 1.19 -5.52
C VAL A 38 -2.79 1.15 -3.99
N SER A 39 -2.07 0.20 -3.41
CA SER A 39 -1.84 0.15 -1.96
C SER A 39 -0.47 0.71 -1.62
N GLY A 40 -0.40 1.70 -0.73
CA GLY A 40 0.87 2.24 -0.22
C GLY A 40 1.76 1.16 0.40
N GLY A 41 1.16 0.15 1.05
CA GLY A 41 1.87 -1.03 1.54
C GLY A 41 2.46 -1.89 0.41
N ALA A 42 1.76 -2.00 -0.72
CA ALA A 42 2.29 -2.69 -1.91
C ALA A 42 3.46 -1.93 -2.51
N LEU A 43 3.38 -0.60 -2.62
CA LEU A 43 4.52 0.21 -3.06
C LEU A 43 5.70 0.13 -2.08
N ALA A 44 5.44 0.08 -0.78
CA ALA A 44 6.50 -0.14 0.22
C ALA A 44 7.19 -1.50 0.04
N ALA A 45 6.43 -2.53 -0.38
CA ALA A 45 6.95 -3.85 -0.70
C ALA A 45 7.74 -3.85 -2.01
N VAL A 46 7.23 -3.16 -3.05
CA VAL A 46 7.96 -2.90 -4.29
C VAL A 46 9.31 -2.28 -3.99
N PHE A 47 9.35 -1.26 -3.11
CA PHE A 47 10.55 -0.50 -2.78
C PHE A 47 11.51 -1.19 -1.78
N GLY A 48 11.23 -2.45 -1.41
CA GLY A 48 12.02 -3.25 -0.47
C GLY A 48 12.05 -2.71 0.95
N MET A 49 11.20 -1.72 1.27
CA MET A 49 11.16 -1.08 2.60
C MET A 49 10.19 -1.77 3.55
N TYR A 50 9.28 -2.58 3.01
CA TYR A 50 8.22 -3.22 3.76
C TYR A 50 8.73 -4.21 4.83
N GLU A 51 9.71 -5.08 4.53
CA GLU A 51 10.28 -6.00 5.53
C GLU A 51 10.90 -5.24 6.71
N ARG A 52 11.69 -4.19 6.42
CA ARG A 52 12.28 -3.32 7.46
C ARG A 52 11.21 -2.57 8.25
N LEU A 53 10.14 -2.12 7.59
CA LEU A 53 9.03 -1.41 8.23
C LEU A 53 8.29 -2.32 9.21
N ILE A 54 7.92 -3.52 8.75
CA ILE A 54 7.23 -4.51 9.59
C ILE A 54 8.11 -4.93 10.77
N SER A 55 9.40 -5.18 10.54
CA SER A 55 10.31 -5.56 11.62
C SER A 55 10.50 -4.43 12.65
N PHE A 56 10.54 -3.17 12.21
CA PHE A 56 10.57 -2.01 13.09
C PHE A 56 9.27 -1.89 13.91
N LEU A 57 8.11 -2.05 13.29
CA LEU A 57 6.81 -2.01 14.00
C LEU A 57 6.65 -3.17 14.98
N ALA A 58 7.16 -4.35 14.65
CA ALA A 58 7.15 -5.52 15.54
C ALA A 58 8.06 -5.33 16.76
N HIS A 59 9.18 -4.62 16.58
CA HIS A 59 10.24 -4.44 17.57
C HIS A 59 10.62 -2.96 17.75
N ILE A 60 9.65 -2.11 18.09
CA ILE A 60 9.82 -0.64 18.15
C ILE A 60 11.01 -0.21 19.03
N THR A 61 11.29 -0.91 20.12
CA THR A 61 12.40 -0.55 21.03
C THR A 61 13.78 -0.89 20.45
N LYS A 62 13.88 -1.79 19.47
CA LYS A 62 15.14 -2.24 18.89
C LYS A 62 15.61 -1.28 17.81
N ASN A 63 16.82 -0.75 17.95
CA ASN A 63 17.43 0.20 17.01
C ASN A 63 16.50 1.39 16.70
N PHE A 64 15.71 1.83 17.67
CA PHE A 64 14.65 2.83 17.50
C PHE A 64 15.14 4.08 16.76
N LYS A 65 16.24 4.68 17.23
CA LYS A 65 16.80 5.90 16.63
C LYS A 65 17.22 5.69 15.17
N GLU A 66 17.81 4.55 14.86
CA GLU A 66 18.26 4.24 13.50
C GLU A 66 17.08 4.05 12.56
N ASN A 67 16.06 3.31 12.99
CA ASN A 67 14.86 3.07 12.20
C ASN A 67 14.02 4.34 12.02
N VAL A 68 13.90 5.17 13.06
CA VAL A 68 13.25 6.48 12.95
C VAL A 68 13.99 7.35 11.94
N LEU A 69 15.32 7.46 12.01
CA LEU A 69 16.10 8.25 11.04
C LEU A 69 16.02 7.68 9.61
N PHE A 70 15.91 6.35 9.48
CA PHE A 70 15.71 5.69 8.19
C PHE A 70 14.35 6.04 7.57
N PHE A 71 13.27 5.94 8.35
CA PHE A 71 11.90 6.17 7.89
C PHE A 71 11.46 7.63 7.92
N LEU A 72 12.20 8.53 8.58
CA LEU A 72 11.90 9.97 8.61
C LEU A 72 11.75 10.59 7.20
N PRO A 73 12.72 10.45 6.27
CA PRO A 73 12.53 10.91 4.89
C PRO A 73 11.33 10.26 4.21
N VAL A 74 11.12 8.96 4.42
CA VAL A 74 9.99 8.21 3.83
C VAL A 74 8.66 8.75 4.34
N GLY A 75 8.54 9.04 5.63
CA GLY A 75 7.34 9.61 6.25
C GLY A 75 7.07 11.04 5.78
N LEU A 76 8.09 11.89 5.76
CA LEU A 76 7.99 13.25 5.22
C LEU A 76 7.59 13.23 3.74
N GLY A 77 8.26 12.39 2.95
CA GLY A 77 7.92 12.14 1.57
C GLY A 77 6.49 11.66 1.42
N GLY A 78 6.04 10.72 2.26
CA GLY A 78 4.67 10.20 2.26
C GLY A 78 3.64 11.28 2.50
N VAL A 79 3.86 12.14 3.51
CA VAL A 79 3.00 13.30 3.76
C VAL A 79 3.00 14.26 2.57
N THR A 80 4.17 14.60 2.04
CA THR A 80 4.28 15.47 0.85
C THR A 80 3.58 14.86 -0.38
N GLY A 81 3.75 13.56 -0.60
CA GLY A 81 3.12 12.80 -1.67
C GLY A 81 1.61 12.78 -1.52
N ILE A 82 1.12 12.60 -0.29
CA ILE A 82 -0.31 12.71 0.01
C ILE A 82 -0.81 14.10 -0.37
N PHE A 83 -0.20 15.16 0.15
CA PHE A 83 -0.65 16.53 -0.14
C PHE A 83 -0.58 16.91 -1.62
N LEU A 84 0.56 16.70 -2.28
CA LEU A 84 0.74 17.03 -3.69
C LEU A 84 -0.24 16.26 -4.58
N LEU A 85 -0.36 14.95 -4.32
CA LEU A 85 -1.24 14.12 -5.11
C LEU A 85 -2.70 14.40 -4.80
N SER A 86 -3.10 14.68 -3.55
CA SER A 86 -4.48 15.09 -3.22
C SER A 86 -4.91 16.32 -4.01
N PHE A 87 -4.06 17.33 -4.14
CA PHE A 87 -4.35 18.52 -4.96
C PHE A 87 -4.46 18.17 -6.45
N LEU A 88 -3.49 17.41 -6.97
CA LEU A 88 -3.47 16.99 -8.37
C LEU A 88 -4.69 16.12 -8.72
N VAL A 89 -5.03 15.18 -7.86
CA VAL A 89 -6.15 14.24 -7.98
C VAL A 89 -7.48 14.95 -7.88
N SER A 90 -7.63 15.90 -6.94
CA SER A 90 -8.88 16.68 -6.81
C SER A 90 -9.14 17.52 -8.06
N PHE A 91 -8.08 18.02 -8.72
CA PHE A 91 -8.19 18.78 -9.96
C PHE A 91 -8.37 17.87 -11.20
N LEU A 92 -7.67 16.74 -11.27
CA LEU A 92 -7.63 15.89 -12.46
C LEU A 92 -8.71 14.80 -12.48
N LEU A 93 -9.05 14.16 -11.36
CA LEU A 93 -10.09 13.12 -11.36
C LEU A 93 -11.49 13.71 -11.58
N GLY A 94 -11.74 14.97 -11.24
CA GLY A 94 -13.03 15.60 -11.54
C GLY A 94 -13.34 15.70 -13.04
N ALA A 95 -12.33 15.82 -13.90
CA ALA A 95 -12.50 16.04 -15.35
C ALA A 95 -11.92 14.93 -16.24
N TYR A 96 -10.98 14.12 -15.73
CA TYR A 96 -10.22 13.13 -16.50
C TYR A 96 -10.07 11.78 -15.79
N GLU A 97 -11.02 11.42 -14.92
CA GLU A 97 -11.00 10.22 -14.08
C GLU A 97 -10.49 8.97 -14.82
N THR A 98 -11.20 8.56 -15.87
CA THR A 98 -10.87 7.38 -16.69
C THR A 98 -9.45 7.40 -17.23
N THR A 99 -8.98 8.56 -17.74
CA THR A 99 -7.64 8.67 -18.34
C THR A 99 -6.55 8.52 -17.27
N ILE A 100 -6.78 9.09 -16.09
CA ILE A 100 -5.85 9.05 -14.96
C ILE A 100 -5.83 7.65 -14.31
N LEU A 101 -6.96 6.94 -14.26
CA LEU A 101 -6.98 5.55 -13.79
C LEU A 101 -6.08 4.65 -14.66
N TRP A 102 -6.04 4.86 -15.98
CA TRP A 102 -5.11 4.15 -16.87
C TRP A 102 -3.63 4.42 -16.55
N PHE A 103 -3.26 5.63 -16.15
CA PHE A 103 -1.92 5.92 -15.67
C PHE A 103 -1.55 5.05 -14.45
N PHE A 104 -2.47 4.90 -13.49
CA PHE A 104 -2.23 4.10 -12.29
C PHE A 104 -2.17 2.61 -12.55
N VAL A 105 -3.06 2.09 -13.40
CA VAL A 105 -2.96 0.70 -13.88
C VAL A 105 -1.61 0.48 -14.54
N GLY A 106 -1.15 1.43 -15.37
CA GLY A 106 0.18 1.43 -15.97
C GLY A 106 1.31 1.34 -14.94
N CYS A 107 1.29 2.18 -13.91
CA CYS A 107 2.26 2.18 -12.81
C CYS A 107 2.32 0.83 -12.10
N ILE A 108 1.16 0.22 -11.79
CA ILE A 108 1.13 -1.10 -11.14
C ILE A 108 1.75 -2.14 -12.07
N VAL A 109 1.32 -2.20 -13.34
CA VAL A 109 1.87 -3.13 -14.36
C VAL A 109 3.39 -2.98 -14.48
N GLY A 110 3.91 -1.75 -14.47
CA GLY A 110 5.35 -1.48 -14.51
C GLY A 110 6.14 -2.04 -13.32
N THR A 111 5.50 -2.18 -12.15
CA THR A 111 6.14 -2.72 -10.93
C THR A 111 6.01 -4.24 -10.79
N VAL A 112 5.13 -4.89 -11.55
CA VAL A 112 4.91 -6.35 -11.53
C VAL A 112 6.21 -7.16 -11.69
N PRO A 113 7.13 -6.85 -12.63
CA PRO A 113 8.36 -7.63 -12.78
C PRO A 113 9.24 -7.63 -11.52
N ALA A 114 9.31 -6.49 -10.83
CA ALA A 114 10.08 -6.37 -9.59
C ALA A 114 9.40 -7.09 -8.42
N LEU A 115 8.07 -6.98 -8.29
CA LEU A 115 7.32 -7.74 -7.29
C LEU A 115 7.44 -9.25 -7.50
N TRP A 116 7.36 -9.70 -8.76
CA TRP A 116 7.59 -11.10 -9.10
C TRP A 116 8.98 -11.54 -8.65
N LYS A 117 10.02 -10.76 -8.99
CA LYS A 117 11.40 -11.04 -8.58
C LYS A 117 11.56 -11.08 -7.06
N GLU A 118 11.01 -10.11 -6.33
CA GLU A 118 11.09 -10.06 -4.86
C GLU A 118 10.34 -11.25 -4.24
N ALA A 119 9.17 -11.63 -4.79
CA ALA A 119 8.41 -12.79 -4.33
C ALA A 119 9.19 -14.11 -4.45
N GLY A 120 10.04 -14.24 -5.46
CA GLY A 120 10.89 -15.43 -5.66
C GLY A 120 12.26 -15.36 -4.97
N LYS A 121 12.57 -14.28 -4.23
CA LYS A 121 13.93 -14.01 -3.71
C LYS A 121 14.47 -15.07 -2.76
N LYS A 122 13.60 -15.73 -1.97
CA LYS A 122 13.98 -16.83 -1.06
C LYS A 122 13.60 -18.21 -1.61
N GLY A 123 13.52 -18.33 -2.94
CA GLY A 123 13.05 -19.53 -3.64
C GLY A 123 11.56 -19.44 -3.96
N ARG A 124 11.17 -20.00 -5.11
CA ARG A 124 9.78 -20.09 -5.55
C ARG A 124 9.46 -21.54 -5.90
N ASP A 125 8.38 -22.06 -5.34
CA ASP A 125 7.85 -23.38 -5.65
C ASP A 125 6.44 -23.30 -6.26
N THR A 126 5.89 -24.43 -6.68
CA THR A 126 4.53 -24.52 -7.26
C THR A 126 3.45 -24.09 -6.26
N SER A 127 3.65 -24.35 -4.96
CA SER A 127 2.68 -23.95 -3.92
C SER A 127 2.58 -22.44 -3.80
N ASP A 128 3.67 -21.70 -4.02
CA ASP A 128 3.67 -20.24 -4.01
C ASP A 128 2.82 -19.67 -5.16
N VAL A 129 2.92 -20.25 -6.36
CA VAL A 129 2.09 -19.87 -7.51
C VAL A 129 0.62 -20.21 -7.26
N ILE A 130 0.34 -21.38 -6.66
CA ILE A 130 -1.03 -21.75 -6.26
C ILE A 130 -1.59 -20.73 -5.27
N ILE A 131 -0.80 -20.33 -4.26
CA ILE A 131 -1.21 -19.30 -3.28
C ILE A 131 -1.55 -18.00 -4.00
N MET A 132 -0.71 -17.53 -4.92
CA MET A 132 -0.99 -16.32 -5.68
C MET A 132 -2.31 -16.40 -6.45
N VAL A 133 -2.57 -17.52 -7.16
CA VAL A 133 -3.79 -17.70 -7.95
C VAL A 133 -5.02 -17.80 -7.05
N VAL A 134 -4.95 -18.58 -5.97
CA VAL A 134 -6.05 -18.72 -5.00
C VAL A 134 -6.36 -17.37 -4.36
N THR A 135 -5.34 -16.64 -3.91
CA THR A 135 -5.52 -15.31 -3.32
C THR A 135 -6.07 -14.32 -4.33
N PHE A 136 -5.61 -14.34 -5.58
CA PHE A 136 -6.18 -13.52 -6.65
C PHE A 136 -7.67 -13.78 -6.83
N VAL A 137 -8.08 -15.03 -6.97
CA VAL A 137 -9.50 -15.40 -7.16
C VAL A 137 -10.33 -15.00 -5.94
N LEU A 138 -9.88 -15.34 -4.73
CA LEU A 138 -10.60 -15.01 -3.50
C LEU A 138 -10.72 -13.49 -3.29
N ALA A 139 -9.63 -12.74 -3.48
CA ALA A 139 -9.63 -11.29 -3.35
C ALA A 139 -10.52 -10.64 -4.42
N TYR A 140 -10.48 -11.13 -5.66
CA TYR A 140 -11.30 -10.60 -6.75
C TYR A 140 -12.79 -10.85 -6.50
N LEU A 141 -13.17 -12.08 -6.12
CA LEU A 141 -14.56 -12.40 -5.74
C LEU A 141 -15.01 -11.56 -4.54
N PHE A 142 -14.14 -11.39 -3.55
CA PHE A 142 -14.43 -10.54 -2.40
C PHE A 142 -14.65 -9.07 -2.81
N LEU A 143 -13.87 -8.52 -3.74
CA LEU A 143 -14.05 -7.14 -4.21
C LEU A 143 -15.31 -6.96 -5.07
N LEU A 144 -15.69 -7.99 -5.85
CA LEU A 144 -16.91 -7.96 -6.67
C LEU A 144 -18.20 -8.08 -5.84
N TYR A 145 -18.21 -9.00 -4.88
CA TYR A 145 -19.40 -9.35 -4.12
C TYR A 145 -19.41 -8.77 -2.70
N GLY A 146 -18.30 -8.22 -2.23
CA GLY A 146 -18.15 -7.69 -0.88
C GLY A 146 -19.21 -6.65 -0.55
N ALA A 147 -19.50 -5.74 -1.47
CA ALA A 147 -20.56 -4.74 -1.31
C ALA A 147 -21.96 -5.36 -1.07
N ARG A 148 -22.22 -6.59 -1.55
CA ARG A 148 -23.49 -7.30 -1.35
C ARG A 148 -23.54 -8.08 -0.03
N LEU A 149 -22.40 -8.30 0.60
CA LEU A 149 -22.30 -9.01 1.89
C LEU A 149 -22.62 -8.10 3.08
N PHE A 150 -22.55 -6.78 2.89
CA PHE A 150 -22.80 -5.80 3.94
C PHE A 150 -24.02 -4.95 3.56
N ASP A 151 -25.02 -4.87 4.43
CA ASP A 151 -26.26 -4.09 4.21
C ASP A 151 -26.07 -2.56 4.40
N GLY A 152 -24.83 -2.09 4.26
CA GLY A 152 -24.48 -0.66 4.21
C GLY A 152 -24.77 0.19 5.46
N GLN A 153 -25.30 -0.39 6.54
CA GLN A 153 -25.80 0.37 7.70
C GLN A 153 -25.32 -0.27 9.02
N VAL A 154 -24.00 -0.39 9.20
CA VAL A 154 -23.47 -0.82 10.51
C VAL A 154 -23.62 0.33 11.51
N ASP A 155 -24.23 0.04 12.66
CA ASP A 155 -24.40 1.03 13.72
C ASP A 155 -23.07 1.67 14.14
N GLN A 156 -23.08 2.99 14.26
CA GLN A 156 -21.91 3.77 14.66
C GLN A 156 -21.81 3.80 16.17
N ASN A 157 -20.92 2.99 16.71
CA ASN A 157 -20.59 2.96 18.14
C ASN A 157 -19.08 2.81 18.33
N PHE A 158 -18.62 2.91 19.57
CA PHE A 158 -17.21 2.80 19.92
C PHE A 158 -16.56 1.51 19.37
N GLY A 159 -17.25 0.36 19.47
CA GLY A 159 -16.75 -0.92 18.99
C GLY A 159 -16.63 -0.98 17.47
N THR A 160 -17.63 -0.46 16.75
CA THR A 160 -17.58 -0.35 15.29
C THR A 160 -16.43 0.53 14.83
N TRP A 161 -16.20 1.67 15.49
CA TRP A 161 -15.05 2.55 15.18
C TRP A 161 -13.70 1.92 15.54
N LEU A 162 -13.65 1.11 16.61
CA LEU A 162 -12.48 0.33 16.96
C LEU A 162 -12.13 -0.70 15.85
N ILE A 163 -13.14 -1.40 15.32
CA ILE A 163 -12.98 -2.33 14.20
C ILE A 163 -12.56 -1.59 12.92
N ALA A 164 -13.17 -0.44 12.64
CA ALA A 164 -12.80 0.41 11.51
C ALA A 164 -11.32 0.82 11.58
N GLY A 165 -10.85 1.24 12.76
CA GLY A 165 -9.43 1.49 13.02
C GLY A 165 -8.57 0.25 12.79
N GLY A 166 -9.01 -0.90 13.29
CA GLY A 166 -8.34 -2.18 13.07
C GLY A 166 -8.21 -2.54 11.59
N LEU A 167 -9.24 -2.33 10.77
CA LEU A 167 -9.21 -2.56 9.32
C LEU A 167 -8.26 -1.60 8.61
N ILE A 168 -8.23 -0.32 9.00
CA ILE A 168 -7.26 0.65 8.49
C ILE A 168 -5.83 0.21 8.82
N GLY A 169 -5.58 -0.19 10.08
CA GLY A 169 -4.30 -0.75 10.51
C GLY A 169 -3.93 -2.03 9.73
N LEU A 170 -4.91 -2.88 9.45
CA LEU A 170 -4.72 -4.10 8.66
C LEU A 170 -4.22 -3.79 7.25
N GLY A 171 -4.80 -2.82 6.53
CA GLY A 171 -4.32 -2.48 5.18
C GLY A 171 -2.98 -1.75 5.15
N MET A 172 -2.56 -1.14 6.26
CA MET A 172 -1.17 -0.68 6.41
C MET A 172 -0.22 -1.87 6.53
N ILE A 173 -0.62 -2.91 7.27
CA ILE A 173 0.22 -4.08 7.52
C ILE A 173 0.17 -5.09 6.39
N VAL A 174 -0.94 -5.30 5.70
CA VAL A 174 -1.12 -6.32 4.66
C VAL A 174 -1.23 -5.62 3.30
N PRO A 175 -0.17 -5.64 2.47
CA PRO A 175 -0.14 -4.98 1.18
C PRO A 175 -1.24 -5.48 0.24
N GLY A 176 -1.85 -4.56 -0.50
CA GLY A 176 -2.88 -4.86 -1.49
C GLY A 176 -4.30 -4.90 -0.95
N LEU A 177 -4.52 -5.09 0.36
CA LEU A 177 -5.86 -4.91 0.93
C LEU A 177 -6.22 -3.41 0.92
N SER A 178 -7.44 -3.09 0.50
CA SER A 178 -8.00 -1.74 0.50
C SER A 178 -8.97 -1.58 1.67
N PRO A 179 -8.56 -1.05 2.84
CA PRO A 179 -9.45 -0.86 3.98
C PRO A 179 -10.62 0.06 3.69
N SER A 180 -10.42 1.04 2.79
CA SER A 180 -11.46 1.97 2.37
C SER A 180 -12.65 1.24 1.77
N ASN A 181 -12.42 0.16 1.00
CA ASN A 181 -13.53 -0.63 0.44
C ASN A 181 -14.38 -1.26 1.55
N PHE A 182 -13.76 -1.81 2.61
CA PHE A 182 -14.50 -2.35 3.75
C PHE A 182 -15.31 -1.29 4.49
N LEU A 183 -14.73 -0.10 4.71
CA LEU A 183 -15.43 1.01 5.36
C LEU A 183 -16.60 1.53 4.53
N VAL A 184 -16.46 1.53 3.20
CA VAL A 184 -17.56 1.87 2.28
C VAL A 184 -18.65 0.82 2.36
N TYR A 185 -18.32 -0.48 2.34
CA TYR A 185 -19.31 -1.55 2.42
C TYR A 185 -20.08 -1.56 3.75
N MET A 186 -19.44 -1.17 4.86
CA MET A 186 -20.10 -1.02 6.15
C MET A 186 -20.89 0.29 6.31
N GLY A 187 -20.86 1.19 5.31
CA GLY A 187 -21.50 2.52 5.39
C GLY A 187 -20.79 3.54 6.28
N LEU A 188 -19.59 3.21 6.77
CA LEU A 188 -18.87 4.02 7.75
C LEU A 188 -18.00 5.11 7.11
N TYR A 189 -17.68 5.01 5.82
CA TYR A 189 -16.72 5.90 5.17
C TYR A 189 -17.09 7.38 5.26
N LYS A 190 -18.37 7.72 4.99
CA LYS A 190 -18.83 9.11 5.06
C LYS A 190 -18.77 9.63 6.50
N ALA A 191 -19.31 8.87 7.46
CA ALA A 191 -19.30 9.24 8.86
C ALA A 191 -17.88 9.35 9.44
N MET A 192 -16.95 8.52 8.96
CA MET A 192 -15.53 8.63 9.27
C MET A 192 -14.96 9.96 8.76
N ALA A 193 -15.16 10.26 7.47
CA ALA A 193 -14.65 11.48 6.84
C ALA A 193 -15.18 12.75 7.52
N ASP A 194 -16.48 12.79 7.79
CA ASP A 194 -17.12 13.88 8.54
C ASP A 194 -16.56 13.98 9.96
N GLY A 195 -16.35 12.85 10.63
CA GLY A 195 -15.72 12.78 11.95
C GLY A 195 -14.30 13.35 12.00
N PHE A 196 -13.48 13.11 10.97
CA PHE A 196 -12.15 13.72 10.87
C PHE A 196 -12.23 15.22 10.58
N LYS A 197 -13.13 15.64 9.68
CA LYS A 197 -13.31 17.04 9.30
C LYS A 197 -13.78 17.90 10.48
N GLU A 198 -14.69 17.37 11.29
CA GLU A 198 -15.27 18.04 12.47
C GLU A 198 -14.48 17.78 13.75
N VAL A 199 -13.39 17.02 13.68
CA VAL A 199 -12.54 16.67 14.84
C VAL A 199 -13.35 15.99 15.95
N ARG A 200 -14.22 15.05 15.58
CA ARG A 200 -15.07 14.29 16.51
C ARG A 200 -14.26 13.19 17.19
N PHE A 201 -13.89 13.42 18.46
CA PHE A 201 -13.11 12.46 19.25
C PHE A 201 -13.78 11.09 19.41
N GLU A 202 -15.12 11.03 19.40
CA GLU A 202 -15.90 9.79 19.43
C GLU A 202 -15.62 8.87 18.23
N VAL A 203 -15.15 9.43 17.11
CA VAL A 203 -14.78 8.70 15.89
C VAL A 203 -13.26 8.51 15.83
N ILE A 204 -12.50 9.57 16.10
CA ILE A 204 -11.04 9.56 15.94
C ILE A 204 -10.36 8.66 16.98
N LEU A 205 -10.79 8.74 18.25
CA LEU A 205 -10.13 8.02 19.34
C LEU A 205 -10.26 6.50 19.20
N PRO A 206 -11.45 5.90 18.97
CA PRO A 206 -11.55 4.46 18.78
C PRO A 206 -10.84 3.99 17.50
N ILE A 207 -10.90 4.75 16.40
CA ILE A 207 -10.14 4.45 15.18
C ILE A 207 -8.64 4.41 15.47
N GLY A 208 -8.13 5.41 16.18
CA GLY A 208 -6.71 5.48 16.56
C GLY A 208 -6.29 4.30 17.42
N ILE A 209 -7.07 3.98 18.45
CA ILE A 209 -6.80 2.82 19.34
C ILE A 209 -6.82 1.52 18.53
N GLY A 210 -7.86 1.30 17.72
CA GLY A 210 -8.01 0.08 16.92
C GLY A 210 -6.88 -0.10 15.92
N GLY A 211 -6.49 0.99 15.25
CA GLY A 211 -5.36 1.00 14.32
C GLY A 211 -4.03 0.68 15.00
N VAL A 212 -3.74 1.31 16.14
CA VAL A 212 -2.50 1.05 16.90
C VAL A 212 -2.45 -0.39 17.40
N LEU A 213 -3.53 -0.88 18.02
CA LEU A 213 -3.59 -2.27 18.51
C LEU A 213 -3.39 -3.27 17.38
N CYS A 214 -4.02 -3.03 16.23
CA CYS A 214 -3.88 -3.87 15.05
C CYS A 214 -2.44 -3.85 14.51
N VAL A 215 -1.86 -2.65 14.32
CA VAL A 215 -0.49 -2.50 13.82
C VAL A 215 0.52 -3.20 14.74
N LEU A 216 0.43 -2.98 16.05
CA LEU A 216 1.37 -3.59 17.02
C LEU A 216 1.17 -5.10 17.16
N GLY A 217 -0.07 -5.59 17.09
CA GLY A 217 -0.38 -7.02 17.16
C GLY A 217 0.03 -7.74 15.87
N LEU A 218 -0.44 -7.26 14.73
CA LEU A 218 -0.22 -7.92 13.43
C LEU A 218 1.19 -7.76 12.91
N SER A 219 1.91 -6.67 13.22
CA SER A 219 3.32 -6.53 12.81
C SER A 219 4.19 -7.66 13.35
N LYS A 220 3.97 -8.10 14.60
CA LYS A 220 4.69 -9.25 15.18
C LYS A 220 4.37 -10.56 14.47
N ILE A 221 3.09 -10.76 14.14
CA ILE A 221 2.65 -11.94 13.38
C ILE A 221 3.28 -11.90 11.98
N MET A 222 3.29 -10.74 11.35
CA MET A 222 3.85 -10.56 10.01
C MET A 222 5.37 -10.75 9.99
N ASP A 223 6.10 -10.21 10.97
CA ASP A 223 7.55 -10.44 11.14
C ASP A 223 7.85 -11.94 11.34
N TYR A 224 7.02 -12.64 12.13
CA TYR A 224 7.10 -14.10 12.25
C TYR A 224 6.86 -14.82 10.92
N ILE A 225 5.79 -14.45 10.19
CA ILE A 225 5.48 -15.02 8.86
C ILE A 225 6.64 -14.78 7.89
N PHE A 226 7.26 -13.60 7.88
CA PHE A 226 8.43 -13.32 7.04
C PHE A 226 9.60 -14.24 7.32
N SER A 227 9.81 -14.62 8.58
CA SER A 227 10.90 -15.52 8.97
C SER A 227 10.68 -16.96 8.50
N LYS A 228 9.43 -17.37 8.23
CA LYS A 228 9.06 -18.76 7.91
C LYS A 228 8.55 -18.97 6.49
N ALA A 229 7.81 -18.02 5.95
CA ALA A 229 6.98 -18.15 4.75
C ALA A 229 7.11 -16.94 3.82
N TYR A 230 8.33 -16.41 3.68
CA TYR A 230 8.63 -15.22 2.88
C TYR A 230 8.06 -15.29 1.45
N SER A 231 8.40 -16.34 0.69
CA SER A 231 7.93 -16.49 -0.70
C SER A 231 6.40 -16.52 -0.77
N LYS A 232 5.78 -17.32 0.10
CA LYS A 232 4.32 -17.49 0.19
C LYS A 232 3.61 -16.16 0.46
N LEU A 233 4.13 -15.36 1.38
CA LEU A 233 3.57 -14.05 1.71
C LEU A 233 3.64 -13.07 0.53
N PHE A 234 4.76 -12.99 -0.18
CA PHE A 234 4.87 -12.09 -1.33
C PHE A 234 4.03 -12.55 -2.53
N HIS A 235 3.87 -13.87 -2.73
CA HIS A 235 2.95 -14.40 -3.73
C HIS A 235 1.48 -14.16 -3.35
N PHE A 236 1.15 -14.24 -2.06
CA PHE A 236 -0.15 -13.79 -1.54
C PHE A 236 -0.38 -12.31 -1.86
N ILE A 237 0.57 -11.44 -1.54
CA ILE A 237 0.50 -9.99 -1.84
C ILE A 237 0.29 -9.75 -3.35
N LEU A 238 1.06 -10.44 -4.20
CA LEU A 238 0.91 -10.36 -5.66
C LEU A 238 -0.50 -10.72 -6.12
N GLY A 239 -1.09 -11.78 -5.57
CA GLY A 239 -2.46 -12.18 -5.86
C GLY A 239 -3.46 -11.07 -5.52
N VAL A 240 -3.32 -10.46 -4.35
CA VAL A 240 -4.18 -9.33 -3.94
C VAL A 240 -3.98 -8.11 -4.85
N VAL A 241 -2.73 -7.77 -5.17
CA VAL A 241 -2.40 -6.64 -6.06
C VAL A 241 -3.01 -6.84 -7.45
N PHE A 242 -2.96 -8.05 -8.02
CA PHE A 242 -3.62 -8.32 -9.31
C PHE A 242 -5.13 -8.16 -9.23
N ALA A 243 -5.75 -8.67 -8.16
CA ALA A 243 -7.20 -8.55 -7.97
C ALA A 243 -7.63 -7.09 -7.85
N SER A 244 -6.91 -6.30 -7.06
CA SER A 244 -7.19 -4.86 -6.91
C SER A 244 -6.94 -4.10 -8.20
N THR A 245 -5.89 -4.45 -8.96
CA THR A 245 -5.56 -3.79 -10.24
C THR A 245 -6.69 -3.95 -11.26
N ILE A 246 -7.27 -5.15 -11.39
CA ILE A 246 -8.39 -5.39 -12.32
C ILE A 246 -9.60 -4.52 -11.96
N MET A 247 -9.89 -4.34 -10.67
CA MET A 247 -11.00 -3.50 -10.21
C MET A 247 -10.82 -2.00 -10.50
N ILE A 248 -9.59 -1.55 -10.73
CA ILE A 248 -9.29 -0.14 -11.07
C ILE A 248 -9.50 0.13 -12.56
N ILE A 249 -9.41 -0.90 -13.41
CA ILE A 249 -9.49 -0.73 -14.86
C ILE A 249 -10.85 -0.09 -15.19
N PRO A 250 -10.85 1.14 -15.75
CA PRO A 250 -12.09 1.83 -15.98
C PRO A 250 -12.86 1.15 -17.11
N THR A 251 -14.15 0.91 -16.86
CA THR A 251 -15.10 0.32 -17.80
C THR A 251 -15.99 1.36 -18.44
N ASP A 252 -16.10 2.54 -17.84
CA ASP A 252 -16.88 3.66 -18.35
C ASP A 252 -15.99 4.70 -19.04
N TYR A 253 -16.29 4.96 -20.30
CA TYR A 253 -15.65 5.95 -21.16
C TYR A 253 -16.66 7.01 -21.63
N ALA A 254 -17.89 6.97 -21.09
CA ALA A 254 -18.92 7.95 -21.41
C ALA A 254 -18.42 9.36 -21.03
N GLY A 255 -18.62 10.31 -21.94
CA GLY A 255 -18.19 11.70 -21.72
C GLY A 255 -16.74 12.01 -22.13
N LEU A 256 -15.93 11.03 -22.53
CA LEU A 256 -14.60 11.30 -23.09
C LEU A 256 -14.70 11.66 -24.57
N GLY A 257 -14.10 12.80 -24.94
CA GLY A 257 -13.82 13.11 -26.34
C GLY A 257 -12.73 12.21 -26.93
N VAL A 258 -12.54 12.26 -28.25
CA VAL A 258 -11.51 11.48 -28.97
C VAL A 258 -10.12 11.65 -28.35
N ALA A 259 -9.76 12.87 -27.95
CA ALA A 259 -8.49 13.16 -27.28
C ALA A 259 -8.34 12.42 -25.92
N GLY A 260 -9.41 12.30 -25.14
CA GLY A 260 -9.40 11.58 -23.86
C GLY A 260 -9.21 10.08 -24.05
N VAL A 261 -9.87 9.50 -25.05
CA VAL A 261 -9.70 8.08 -25.41
C VAL A 261 -8.26 7.81 -25.88
N LEU A 262 -7.69 8.69 -26.71
CA LEU A 262 -6.29 8.57 -27.16
C LEU A 262 -5.28 8.79 -26.03
N ALA A 263 -5.62 9.60 -25.04
CA ALA A 263 -4.76 9.83 -23.88
C ALA A 263 -4.68 8.61 -22.94
N CYS A 264 -5.69 7.73 -22.91
CA CYS A 264 -5.69 6.52 -22.09
C CYS A 264 -4.49 5.60 -22.35
N PRO A 265 -4.22 5.11 -23.58
CA PRO A 265 -3.06 4.27 -23.85
C PRO A 265 -1.72 5.01 -23.65
N VAL A 266 -1.67 6.32 -23.93
CA VAL A 266 -0.47 7.13 -23.71
C VAL A 266 -0.13 7.20 -22.23
N LEU A 267 -1.13 7.48 -21.38
CA LEU A 267 -0.95 7.53 -19.93
C LEU A 267 -0.68 6.16 -19.34
N PHE A 268 -1.28 5.09 -19.86
CA PHE A 268 -0.94 3.72 -19.46
C PHE A 268 0.55 3.43 -19.71
N VAL A 269 1.06 3.72 -20.93
CA VAL A 269 2.48 3.52 -21.27
C VAL A 269 3.39 4.39 -20.41
N ALA A 270 3.03 5.67 -20.20
CA ALA A 270 3.79 6.56 -19.33
C ALA A 270 3.85 6.05 -17.89
N GLY A 271 2.72 5.56 -17.36
CA GLY A 271 2.63 4.94 -16.05
C GLY A 271 3.49 3.68 -15.96
N THR A 272 3.43 2.79 -16.95
CA THR A 272 4.27 1.58 -16.99
C THR A 272 5.76 1.91 -17.04
N ALA A 273 6.16 2.90 -17.85
CA ALA A 273 7.54 3.37 -17.90
C ALA A 273 8.00 3.92 -16.54
N LEU A 274 7.15 4.72 -15.88
CA LEU A 274 7.43 5.27 -14.55
C LEU A 274 7.56 4.14 -13.51
N GLY A 275 6.58 3.24 -13.41
CA GLY A 275 6.58 2.10 -12.50
C GLY A 275 7.82 1.23 -12.66
N TRP A 276 8.18 0.93 -13.91
CA TRP A 276 9.35 0.13 -14.24
C TRP A 276 10.66 0.84 -13.87
N TRP A 277 10.82 2.11 -14.24
CA TRP A 277 12.00 2.91 -13.89
C TRP A 277 12.19 3.01 -12.38
N MET A 278 11.11 3.28 -11.64
CA MET A 278 11.12 3.33 -10.18
C MET A 278 11.56 2.02 -9.55
N SER A 279 11.07 0.89 -10.07
CA SER A 279 11.44 -0.43 -9.57
C SER A 279 12.93 -0.76 -9.79
N ARG A 280 13.53 -0.27 -10.89
CA ARG A 280 14.95 -0.46 -11.21
C ARG A 280 15.89 0.41 -10.40
N LEU A 281 15.46 1.61 -10.02
CA LEU A 281 16.25 2.48 -9.14
C LEU A 281 16.62 1.75 -7.85
N GLU A 282 15.74 0.89 -7.33
CA GLU A 282 16.07 0.12 -6.13
C GLU A 282 17.18 -0.91 -6.34
N GLU A 283 17.21 -1.61 -7.49
CA GLU A 283 18.26 -2.60 -7.75
C GLU A 283 19.65 -1.98 -7.82
N GLN A 284 19.75 -0.71 -8.21
CA GLN A 284 21.01 0.02 -8.31
C GLN A 284 21.51 0.59 -6.97
N TYR A 285 20.65 0.70 -5.96
CA TYR A 285 20.99 1.30 -4.66
C TYR A 285 20.77 0.35 -3.47
N LYS A 286 20.74 -0.97 -3.71
CA LYS A 286 20.82 -2.00 -2.66
C LYS A 286 22.22 -2.08 -2.05
#